data_AF-X1F4T7-F1
#
_entry.id   AF-X1F4T7-F1
#
_cell.length_a   1.000
_cell.length_b   1.000
_cell.length_c   1.000
_cell.angle_alpha   90.00
_cell.angle_beta   90.00
_cell.angle_gamma   90.00
#
_symmetry.space_group_name_H-M   'P 1'
#
loop_
_entity.id
_entity.type
_entity.pdbx_description
1 polymer ?
#
loop_
_entity_poly.entity_id
_entity_poly.type
_entity_poly.pdbx_seq_one_letter_code
_entity_poly.pdbx_strand_id
1 'polypeptide(L)'
;KPESAHLIQPHPAQMTWKLEGPEKAYEHFSPPFLLNTTALYQKIRNIQVRILPDNTLFPIEIAKYDQKVVLEALHNCIAHQDYSRNGRIIITELEDKLIFENEGSFYEG
;
A
#
# COMPACT_ATOMS: atom_id res chain seq x y z
N LYS A 1 -19.13 -5.94 5.40
CA LYS A 1 -20.20 -6.43 4.49
C LYS A 1 -19.72 -6.22 3.05
N PRO A 2 -19.53 -7.29 2.25
CA PRO A 2 -18.98 -7.22 0.88
C PRO A 2 -19.96 -6.69 -0.19
N GLU A 3 -21.10 -6.12 0.22
CA GLU A 3 -22.28 -5.90 -0.63
C GLU A 3 -22.11 -4.79 -1.68
N SER A 4 -21.19 -3.84 -1.49
CA SER A 4 -20.96 -2.74 -2.44
C SER A 4 -20.08 -3.12 -3.64
N ALA A 5 -19.42 -4.28 -3.62
CA ALA A 5 -18.59 -4.74 -4.74
C ALA A 5 -19.41 -4.98 -6.02
N HIS A 6 -20.70 -5.32 -5.87
CA HIS A 6 -21.63 -5.52 -6.98
C HIS A 6 -21.94 -4.25 -7.77
N LEU A 7 -21.81 -3.07 -7.16
CA LEU A 7 -22.07 -1.78 -7.83
C LEU A 7 -20.98 -1.38 -8.84
N ILE A 8 -19.83 -2.05 -8.79
CA ILE A 8 -18.66 -1.75 -9.65
C ILE A 8 -18.40 -2.91 -10.64
N GLN A 9 -19.24 -3.96 -10.65
CA GLN A 9 -19.12 -5.06 -11.60
C GLN A 9 -19.28 -4.57 -13.05
N PRO A 10 -18.49 -5.09 -14.02
CA PRO A 10 -17.57 -6.24 -13.92
C PRO A 10 -16.18 -5.96 -13.32
N HIS A 11 -15.90 -4.76 -12.85
CA HIS A 11 -14.54 -4.33 -12.50
C HIS A 11 -14.16 -4.70 -11.06
N PRO A 12 -13.14 -5.56 -10.86
CA PRO A 12 -12.72 -5.94 -9.52
C PRO A 12 -12.02 -4.77 -8.84
N ALA A 13 -12.77 -4.01 -8.04
CA ALA A 13 -12.20 -3.06 -7.10
C ALA A 13 -11.48 -3.86 -5.98
N GLN A 14 -10.21 -4.23 -6.18
CA GLN A 14 -9.39 -4.97 -5.21
C GLN A 14 -8.01 -4.33 -5.05
N MET A 15 -7.47 -4.40 -3.84
CA MET A 15 -6.07 -4.13 -3.54
C MET A 15 -5.32 -5.44 -3.32
N THR A 16 -4.04 -5.48 -3.64
CA THR A 16 -3.17 -6.64 -3.36
C THR A 16 -1.91 -6.16 -2.68
N TRP A 17 -1.59 -6.70 -1.51
CA TRP A 17 -0.25 -6.61 -0.95
C TRP A 17 0.56 -7.80 -1.44
N LYS A 18 1.79 -7.55 -1.88
CA LYS A 18 2.74 -8.55 -2.36
C LYS A 18 4.07 -8.33 -1.67
N LEU A 19 4.56 -9.36 -0.99
CA LEU A 19 5.90 -9.39 -0.44
C LEU A 19 6.86 -9.97 -1.47
N GLU A 20 7.89 -9.22 -1.82
CA GLU A 20 8.95 -9.65 -2.72
C GLU A 20 10.33 -9.52 -2.08
N GLY A 21 11.03 -10.64 -2.00
CA GLY A 21 12.36 -10.74 -1.41
C GLY A 21 12.77 -12.20 -1.26
N PRO A 22 13.59 -12.52 -0.25
CA PRO A 22 13.90 -13.91 0.11
C PRO A 22 12.64 -14.73 0.42
N GLU A 23 11.67 -14.07 1.06
CA GLU A 23 10.34 -14.60 1.32
C GLU A 23 9.34 -13.97 0.34
N LYS A 24 8.34 -14.75 -0.09
CA LYS A 24 7.27 -14.29 -0.97
C LYS A 24 5.92 -14.60 -0.36
N ALA A 25 5.04 -13.61 -0.37
CA ALA A 25 3.67 -13.72 0.13
C ALA A 25 2.77 -12.76 -0.64
N TYR A 26 1.46 -12.99 -0.61
CA TYR A 26 0.50 -12.02 -1.11
C TYR A 26 -0.83 -12.15 -0.37
N GLU A 27 -1.57 -11.04 -0.31
CA GLU A 27 -2.91 -11.00 0.26
C GLU A 27 -3.79 -10.03 -0.52
N HIS A 28 -5.03 -10.43 -0.80
CA HIS A 28 -6.00 -9.62 -1.50
C HIS A 28 -6.99 -8.98 -0.54
N PHE A 29 -7.30 -7.70 -0.78
CA PHE A 29 -8.24 -6.91 -0.01
C PHE A 29 -9.36 -6.42 -0.94
N SER A 30 -10.57 -6.92 -0.70
CA SER A 30 -11.78 -6.49 -1.42
C SER A 30 -12.38 -5.23 -0.77
N PRO A 31 -13.46 -4.63 -1.28
CA PRO A 31 -14.10 -3.51 -0.61
C PRO A 31 -14.78 -3.95 0.71
N PRO A 32 -15.00 -3.02 1.68
CA PRO A 32 -14.77 -1.58 1.59
C PRO A 32 -13.30 -1.17 1.82
N PHE A 33 -12.76 -0.32 0.94
CA PHE A 33 -11.34 0.05 0.97
C PHE A 33 -10.91 0.85 2.19
N LEU A 34 -11.77 1.74 2.72
CA LEU A 34 -11.43 2.60 3.86
C LEU A 34 -11.05 1.81 5.13
N LEU A 35 -11.64 0.64 5.35
CA LEU A 35 -11.27 -0.24 6.46
C LEU A 35 -10.07 -1.13 6.09
N ASN A 36 -9.92 -1.45 4.81
CA ASN A 36 -8.91 -2.38 4.33
C ASN A 36 -7.56 -1.73 4.05
N THR A 37 -7.45 -0.40 3.98
CA THR A 37 -6.15 0.29 3.96
C THR A 37 -5.39 0.10 5.27
N THR A 38 -6.08 0.18 6.41
CA THR A 38 -5.47 -0.12 7.72
C THR A 38 -5.06 -1.58 7.83
N ALA A 39 -5.91 -2.51 7.39
CA ALA A 39 -5.59 -3.94 7.40
C ALA A 39 -4.40 -4.28 6.48
N LEU A 40 -4.33 -3.66 5.30
CA LEU A 40 -3.20 -3.80 4.39
C LEU A 40 -1.92 -3.22 5.01
N TYR A 41 -1.99 -2.03 5.60
CA TYR A 41 -0.85 -1.43 6.31
C TYR A 41 -0.31 -2.34 7.42
N GLN A 42 -1.18 -3.04 8.15
CA GLN A 42 -0.78 -4.01 9.18
C GLN A 42 -0.03 -5.23 8.63
N LYS A 43 -0.11 -5.54 7.33
CA LYS A 43 0.71 -6.57 6.69
C LYS A 43 2.11 -6.10 6.32
N ILE A 44 2.28 -4.80 6.10
CA ILE A 44 3.57 -4.22 5.74
C ILE A 44 4.53 -4.32 6.93
N ARG A 45 5.74 -4.85 6.70
CA ARG A 45 6.75 -5.02 7.77
C ARG A 45 7.40 -3.68 8.14
N ASN A 46 6.70 -2.88 8.96
CA ASN A 46 7.21 -1.62 9.50
C ASN A 46 7.97 -1.83 10.81
N ILE A 47 9.22 -2.29 10.71
CA ILE A 47 10.11 -2.53 11.85
C ILE A 47 10.81 -1.24 12.32
N GLN A 48 11.27 -1.23 13.58
CA GLN A 48 12.18 -0.20 14.07
C GLN A 48 13.58 -0.44 13.52
N VAL A 49 14.15 0.57 12.87
CA VAL A 49 15.48 0.58 12.28
C VAL A 49 16.38 1.48 13.11
N ARG A 50 17.61 1.03 13.36
CA ARG A 50 18.64 1.82 14.02
C ARG A 50 19.48 2.53 12.99
N ILE A 51 19.54 3.86 13.09
CA ILE A 51 20.43 4.68 12.26
C ILE A 51 21.39 5.46 13.16
N LEU A 52 22.59 5.72 12.66
CA LEU A 52 23.56 6.61 13.30
C LEU A 52 23.71 7.87 12.43
N PRO A 53 22.97 8.95 12.74
CA PRO A 53 23.12 10.23 12.04
C PRO A 53 24.54 10.80 12.21
N ASP A 54 25.07 11.43 11.15
CA ASP A 54 26.43 11.98 11.11
C ASP A 54 26.77 12.95 12.26
N ASN A 55 25.75 13.60 12.84
CA ASN A 55 25.89 14.60 13.91
C ASN A 55 25.54 14.08 15.31
N THR A 56 25.47 12.77 15.51
CA THR A 56 25.10 12.18 16.82
C THR A 56 26.07 11.08 17.26
N LEU A 57 26.32 11.00 18.57
CA LEU A 57 27.20 9.99 19.16
C LEU A 57 26.46 8.67 19.48
N PHE A 58 25.13 8.66 19.37
CA PHE A 58 24.30 7.52 19.74
C PHE A 58 23.34 7.16 18.61
N PRO A 59 23.14 5.85 18.34
CA PRO A 59 22.13 5.40 17.39
C PRO A 59 20.73 5.80 17.85
N ILE A 60 19.89 6.18 16.91
CA ILE A 60 18.46 6.42 17.15
C ILE A 60 17.62 5.33 16.48
N GLU A 61 16.49 4.99 17.10
CA GLU A 61 15.51 4.05 16.57
C GLU A 61 14.39 4.83 15.88
N ILE A 62 14.18 4.52 14.60
CA ILE A 62 13.12 5.12 13.78
C ILE A 62 12.29 4.03 13.10
N ALA A 63 11.01 4.29 12.84
CA ALA A 63 10.21 3.38 12.04
C ALA A 63 10.74 3.33 10.59
N LYS A 64 10.78 2.15 9.98
CA LYS A 64 11.17 1.97 8.57
C LYS A 64 10.32 2.81 7.62
N TYR A 65 9.02 2.91 7.92
CA TYR A 65 8.06 3.69 7.15
C TYR A 65 7.27 4.62 8.08
N ASP A 66 7.04 5.85 7.63
CA ASP A 66 6.07 6.73 8.29
C ASP A 66 4.64 6.28 7.95
N GLN A 67 3.84 6.03 8.99
CA GLN A 67 2.49 5.51 8.83
C GLN A 67 1.60 6.45 8.02
N LYS A 68 1.70 7.78 8.21
CA LYS A 68 0.86 8.73 7.49
C LYS A 68 1.22 8.73 6.00
N VAL A 69 2.51 8.71 5.68
CA VAL A 69 2.98 8.68 4.29
C VAL A 69 2.47 7.43 3.57
N VAL A 70 2.55 6.26 4.20
CA VAL A 70 2.05 5.01 3.59
C VAL A 70 0.54 5.02 3.41
N LEU A 71 -0.22 5.48 4.42
CA LEU A 71 -1.68 5.56 4.31
C LEU A 71 -2.12 6.60 3.26
N GLU A 72 -1.42 7.72 3.15
CA GLU A 72 -1.68 8.73 2.11
C GLU A 72 -1.43 8.16 0.72
N ALA A 73 -0.32 7.44 0.50
CA ALA A 73 -0.04 6.77 -0.77
C ALA A 73 -1.13 5.75 -1.13
N LEU A 74 -1.59 4.94 -0.17
CA LEU A 74 -2.72 4.02 -0.36
C LEU A 74 -4.01 4.75 -0.77
N HIS A 75 -4.34 5.83 -0.07
CA HIS A 75 -5.53 6.62 -0.38
C HIS A 75 -5.43 7.28 -1.75
N ASN A 76 -4.26 7.75 -2.15
CA ASN A 76 -4.02 8.31 -3.49
C ASN A 76 -4.24 7.25 -4.56
N CYS A 77 -3.72 6.03 -4.40
CA CYS A 77 -3.97 4.94 -5.35
C CYS A 77 -5.46 4.58 -5.44
N ILE A 78 -6.20 4.59 -4.33
CA ILE A 78 -7.66 4.35 -4.32
C ILE A 78 -8.39 5.49 -5.04
N ALA A 79 -8.04 6.74 -4.74
CA ALA A 79 -8.71 7.91 -5.32
C ALA A 79 -8.46 8.04 -6.84
N HIS A 80 -7.26 7.66 -7.29
CA HIS A 80 -6.83 7.84 -8.68
C HIS A 80 -6.87 6.55 -9.53
N GLN A 81 -7.36 5.43 -8.98
CA GLN A 81 -7.56 4.21 -9.75
C GLN A 81 -8.61 4.44 -10.84
N ASP A 82 -8.25 4.15 -12.09
CA ASP A 82 -9.18 4.01 -13.20
C ASP A 82 -9.92 2.67 -13.06
N TYR A 83 -11.03 2.71 -12.32
CA TYR A 83 -11.87 1.54 -12.07
C TYR A 83 -12.53 0.98 -13.34
N SER A 84 -12.51 1.68 -14.47
CA SER A 84 -13.01 1.15 -15.74
C SER A 84 -12.06 0.13 -16.38
N ARG A 85 -10.79 0.09 -15.96
CA ARG A 85 -9.74 -0.72 -16.59
C ARG A 85 -9.58 -2.15 -16.06
N ASN A 86 -10.50 -2.64 -15.24
CA ASN A 86 -10.41 -3.97 -14.59
C ASN A 86 -9.10 -4.22 -13.81
N GLY A 87 -8.36 -3.15 -13.51
CA GLY A 87 -7.09 -3.20 -12.80
C GLY A 87 -7.25 -3.35 -11.30
N ARG A 88 -6.20 -3.87 -10.67
CA ARG A 88 -6.08 -3.91 -9.20
C ARG A 88 -5.07 -2.84 -8.76
N ILE A 89 -5.25 -2.35 -7.56
CA ILE A 89 -4.20 -1.58 -6.89
C ILE A 89 -3.21 -2.59 -6.29
N ILE A 90 -1.93 -2.46 -6.58
CA ILE A 90 -0.88 -3.40 -6.14
C ILE A 90 0.12 -2.64 -5.27
N ILE A 91 0.39 -3.20 -4.09
CA ILE A 91 1.38 -2.71 -3.15
C ILE A 91 2.45 -3.79 -3.08
N THR A 92 3.62 -3.50 -3.64
CA THR A 92 4.76 -4.41 -3.62
C THR A 92 5.73 -3.97 -2.54
N GLU A 93 5.87 -4.78 -1.50
CA GLU A 93 6.86 -4.61 -0.45
C GLU A 93 8.17 -5.30 -0.84
N LEU A 94 9.22 -4.50 -1.01
CA LEU A 94 10.59 -4.94 -1.20
C LEU A 94 11.40 -4.74 0.09
N GLU A 95 12.65 -5.18 0.07
CA GLU A 95 13.55 -5.08 1.24
C GLU A 95 13.75 -3.63 1.71
N ASP A 96 13.91 -2.68 0.79
CA ASP A 96 14.24 -1.28 1.09
C ASP A 96 13.08 -0.30 0.85
N LYS A 97 12.00 -0.73 0.18
CA LYS A 97 10.96 0.18 -0.30
C LYS A 97 9.59 -0.46 -0.45
N LEU A 98 8.59 0.41 -0.59
CA LEU A 98 7.24 0.07 -1.02
C LEU A 98 7.01 0.66 -2.41
N ILE A 99 6.45 -0.13 -3.32
CA ILE A 99 6.00 0.31 -4.63
C ILE A 99 4.47 0.28 -4.63
N PHE A 100 3.84 1.37 -5.06
CA PHE A 100 2.41 1.50 -5.18
C PHE A 100 2.04 1.64 -6.66
N GLU A 101 1.19 0.75 -7.14
CA GLU A 101 0.78 0.68 -8.54
C GLU A 101 -0.74 0.70 -8.61
N ASN A 102 -1.28 1.55 -9.48
CA ASN A 102 -2.70 1.64 -9.75
C ASN A 102 -2.87 1.93 -11.26
N GLU A 103 -3.90 1.37 -11.87
CA GLU A 103 -4.24 1.68 -13.26
C GLU A 103 -4.77 3.11 -13.32
N GLY A 104 -4.28 3.89 -14.28
CA GLY A 104 -4.66 5.28 -14.44
C GLY A 104 -3.58 6.07 -15.17
N SER A 105 -3.91 7.28 -15.55
CA SER A 105 -2.95 8.26 -16.05
C SER A 105 -2.81 9.34 -14.98
N PHE A 106 -1.60 9.81 -14.70
CA PHE A 106 -1.43 11.04 -13.95
C PHE A 106 -2.11 12.15 -14.76
N TYR A 107 -3.19 12.73 -14.23
CA TYR A 107 -3.69 13.99 -14.76
C TYR A 107 -2.70 15.06 -14.30
N GLU A 108 -1.82 15.50 -15.20
CA GLU A 108 -1.15 16.77 -15.06
C GLU A 108 -2.24 17.85 -15.14
N GLY A 109 -2.46 18.54 -14.03
CA GLY A 109 -3.34 19.71 -13.95
C GLY A 109 -2.74 20.92 -14.65
#